data_AF-A0A7L7L0H8-F1
#
_entry.id   AF-A0A7L7L0H8-F1
#
_cell.length_a   1.000
_cell.length_b   1.000
_cell.length_c   1.000
_cell.angle_alpha   90.00
_cell.angle_beta   90.00
_cell.angle_gamma   90.00
#
_symmetry.space_group_name_H-M   'P 1'
#
loop_
_entity.id
_entity.type
_entity.pdbx_description
1 polymer ?
#
loop_
_entity_poly.entity_id
_entity_poly.type
_entity_poly.pdbx_seq_one_letter_code
_entity_poly.pdbx_strand_id
1 'polypeptide(L)'
;MSETKKVIAVALDINKIPYNSDVDVIFTPGTQKIWYTRNTQSIEIPKRILLFDSLLNSFFKKFSKKSNKHDVLKFNYFTNKVASYLKDHPYDAVIFENQQLKNKILPNFKNKNEYVVEDTMA
;
A
#
# COMPACT_ATOMS: atom_id res chain seq x y z
N MET A 1 -22.06 -14.32 19.17
CA MET A 1 -20.74 -14.57 18.55
C MET A 1 -20.38 -13.28 17.84
N SER A 2 -19.39 -12.52 18.33
CA SER A 2 -18.93 -11.32 17.60
C SER A 2 -18.27 -11.80 16.31
N GLU A 3 -18.80 -11.38 15.15
CA GLU A 3 -18.10 -11.57 13.88
C GLU A 3 -16.73 -10.89 13.99
N THR A 4 -15.66 -11.66 13.75
CA THR A 4 -14.32 -11.12 13.66
C THR A 4 -14.25 -10.25 12.41
N LYS A 5 -14.15 -8.93 12.59
CA LYS A 5 -14.01 -7.99 11.48
C LYS A 5 -12.75 -8.32 10.68
N LYS A 6 -12.89 -8.44 9.37
CA LYS A 6 -11.77 -8.64 8.44
C LYS A 6 -11.14 -7.30 8.12
N VAL A 7 -10.02 -7.01 8.77
CA VAL A 7 -9.27 -5.76 8.54
C VAL A 7 -8.02 -6.04 7.71
N ILE A 8 -7.79 -5.21 6.71
CA ILE A 8 -6.55 -5.25 5.93
C ILE A 8 -5.80 -3.93 6.06
N ALA A 9 -4.47 -4.00 6.18
CA ALA A 9 -3.61 -2.84 6.18
C ALA A 9 -2.78 -2.74 4.89
N VAL A 10 -2.55 -1.52 4.43
CA VAL A 10 -1.70 -1.22 3.28
C VAL A 10 -0.62 -0.23 3.71
N ALA A 11 0.64 -0.64 3.55
CA ALA A 11 1.79 0.14 3.99
C ALA A 11 2.95 0.09 2.99
N LEU A 12 3.68 1.19 2.89
CA LEU A 12 5.03 1.25 2.32
C LEU A 12 6.08 0.90 3.40
N ASP A 13 5.85 1.36 4.62
CA ASP A 13 6.61 1.04 5.82
C ASP A 13 5.71 0.42 6.88
N ILE A 14 5.90 -0.88 7.07
CA ILE A 14 5.14 -1.74 7.98
C ILE A 14 5.23 -1.31 9.45
N ASN A 15 6.31 -0.60 9.83
CA ASN A 15 6.50 -0.17 11.22
C ASN A 15 5.57 0.99 11.60
N LYS A 16 4.90 1.58 10.61
CA LYS A 16 3.97 2.69 10.79
C LYS A 16 2.51 2.27 10.79
N ILE A 17 2.21 0.98 10.62
CA ILE A 17 0.87 0.45 10.87
C ILE A 17 0.79 0.13 12.36
N PRO A 18 -0.27 0.56 13.08
CA PRO A 18 -0.36 0.28 14.49
C PRO A 18 -0.50 -1.23 14.65
N TYR A 19 0.17 -1.82 15.64
CA TYR A 19 0.08 -3.26 15.87
C TYR A 19 -1.26 -3.57 16.56
N ASN A 20 -2.32 -3.73 15.79
CA ASN A 20 -3.62 -4.20 16.24
C ASN A 20 -3.78 -5.69 15.90
N SER A 21 -4.27 -6.47 16.87
CA SER A 21 -4.51 -7.93 16.75
C SER A 21 -5.51 -8.31 15.67
N ASP A 22 -6.22 -7.32 15.13
CA ASP A 22 -7.38 -7.49 14.28
C ASP A 22 -7.05 -7.32 12.79
N VAL A 23 -5.79 -7.03 12.46
CA VAL A 23 -5.33 -6.95 11.06
C VAL A 23 -5.00 -8.35 10.54
N ASP A 24 -5.82 -8.81 9.59
CA ASP A 24 -5.69 -10.13 8.99
C ASP A 24 -4.53 -10.21 8.00
N VAL A 25 -4.34 -9.16 7.19
CA VAL A 25 -3.35 -9.10 6.11
C VAL A 25 -2.69 -7.73 6.04
N ILE A 26 -1.39 -7.69 5.73
CA ILE A 26 -0.66 -6.44 5.44
C ILE A 26 -0.08 -6.52 4.03
N PHE A 27 -0.43 -5.56 3.17
CA PHE A 27 0.21 -5.37 1.87
C PHE A 27 1.40 -4.43 1.96
N THR A 28 2.54 -4.88 1.44
CA THR A 28 3.79 -4.08 1.37
C THR A 28 4.48 -4.23 0.02
N PRO A 29 5.14 -3.20 -0.53
CA PRO A 29 5.89 -3.31 -1.77
C PRO A 29 7.19 -4.13 -1.60
N GLY A 30 7.54 -4.90 -2.63
CA GLY A 30 8.83 -5.59 -2.73
C GLY A 30 8.84 -6.96 -2.06
N THR A 31 9.96 -7.30 -1.40
CA THR A 31 10.21 -8.61 -0.79
C THR A 31 10.37 -8.54 0.72
N GLN A 32 9.74 -7.55 1.36
CA GLN A 32 9.83 -7.38 2.82
C GLN A 32 9.27 -8.62 3.53
N LYS A 33 10.15 -9.45 4.07
CA LYS A 33 9.79 -10.64 4.86
C LYS A 33 9.58 -10.20 6.30
N ILE A 34 8.34 -10.31 6.79
CA ILE A 34 7.95 -9.85 8.11
C ILE A 34 7.77 -11.07 9.00
N TRP A 35 8.52 -11.13 10.10
CA TRP A 35 8.59 -12.30 10.99
C TRP A 35 7.53 -12.25 12.11
N TYR A 36 6.91 -11.11 12.34
CA TYR A 36 6.04 -10.83 13.50
C TYR A 36 4.56 -10.61 13.15
N THR A 37 4.15 -10.76 11.88
CA THR A 37 2.75 -10.58 11.45
C THR A 37 2.20 -11.87 10.87
N ARG A 38 0.93 -12.17 11.18
CA ARG A 38 0.32 -13.47 10.89
C ARG A 38 0.19 -13.77 9.39
N ASN A 39 -0.09 -12.76 8.55
CA ASN A 39 -0.13 -12.89 7.07
C ASN A 39 0.33 -11.60 6.35
N THR A 40 1.64 -11.41 6.18
CA THR A 40 2.11 -10.34 5.26
C THR A 40 2.10 -10.83 3.82
N GLN A 41 1.53 -10.02 2.93
CA GLN A 41 1.62 -10.20 1.49
C GLN A 41 2.50 -9.12 0.88
N SER A 42 3.72 -9.50 0.51
CA SER A 42 4.60 -8.61 -0.23
C SER A 42 4.25 -8.64 -1.72
N ILE A 43 3.99 -7.47 -2.30
CA ILE A 43 3.73 -7.34 -3.74
C ILE A 43 5.05 -7.13 -4.45
N GLU A 44 5.52 -8.18 -5.12
CA GLU A 44 6.75 -8.13 -5.89
C GLU A 44 6.63 -7.14 -7.05
N ILE A 45 7.58 -6.21 -7.11
CA ILE A 45 7.68 -5.22 -8.17
C ILE A 45 8.53 -5.80 -9.31
N PRO A 46 8.00 -5.92 -10.54
CA PRO A 46 8.76 -6.46 -11.65
C PRO A 46 10.06 -5.69 -11.91
N LYS A 47 11.15 -6.40 -12.19
CA LYS A 47 12.47 -5.81 -12.46
C LYS A 47 12.46 -4.70 -13.52
N ARG A 48 11.64 -4.85 -14.57
CA ARG A 48 11.45 -3.81 -15.60
C ARG A 48 10.97 -2.48 -15.01
N ILE A 49 10.07 -2.53 -14.03
CA ILE A 49 9.54 -1.32 -13.39
C ILE A 49 10.63 -0.71 -12.52
N LEU A 50 11.38 -1.51 -11.77
CA LEU A 50 12.53 -1.02 -10.99
C LEU A 50 13.55 -0.29 -11.89
N LEU A 51 13.81 -0.83 -13.09
CA LEU A 51 14.76 -0.26 -14.04
C LEU A 51 14.27 1.07 -14.63
N PHE A 52 13.04 1.14 -15.14
CA PHE A 52 12.48 2.39 -15.67
C PHE A 52 12.34 3.46 -14.59
N ASP A 53 12.02 3.05 -13.38
CA ASP A 53 11.90 3.94 -12.25
C ASP A 53 13.26 4.53 -11.85
N SER A 54 14.33 3.74 -11.89
CA SER A 54 15.70 4.24 -11.72
C SER A 54 16.08 5.27 -12.79
N LEU A 55 15.71 5.04 -14.06
CA LEU A 55 15.95 6.00 -15.14
C LEU A 55 15.20 7.33 -14.89
N LEU A 56 13.92 7.26 -14.50
CA LEU A 56 13.13 8.43 -14.17
C LEU A 56 13.68 9.18 -12.95
N ASN A 57 14.08 8.47 -11.90
CA ASN A 57 14.70 9.05 -10.72
C ASN A 57 15.99 9.81 -11.09
N SER A 58 16.83 9.25 -11.96
CA SER A 58 18.04 9.94 -12.47
C SER A 58 17.69 11.16 -13.32
N PHE A 59 16.63 11.08 -14.14
CA PHE A 59 16.14 12.23 -14.90
C PHE A 59 15.65 13.35 -13.97
N PHE A 60 14.81 13.03 -12.97
CA PHE A 60 14.34 14.01 -12.00
C PHE A 60 15.49 14.61 -11.18
N LYS A 61 16.48 13.80 -10.78
CA LYS A 61 17.67 14.33 -10.09
C LYS A 61 18.44 15.32 -10.96
N LYS A 62 18.53 15.09 -12.27
CA LYS A 62 19.27 15.94 -13.21
C LYS A 62 18.51 17.22 -13.58
N PHE A 63 17.21 17.11 -13.84
CA PHE A 63 16.40 18.21 -14.41
C PHE A 63 15.46 18.88 -13.41
N SER A 64 15.22 18.27 -12.25
CA SER A 64 14.30 18.75 -11.23
C SER A 64 14.89 18.59 -9.83
N LYS A 65 15.89 19.43 -9.53
CA LYS A 65 16.67 19.41 -8.28
C LYS A 65 15.85 19.52 -6.97
N LYS A 66 14.55 19.85 -7.04
CA LYS A 66 13.62 19.96 -5.90
C LYS A 66 12.46 18.96 -5.96
N SER A 67 12.50 17.97 -6.86
CA SER A 67 11.43 16.99 -6.98
C SER A 67 11.51 15.96 -5.84
N ASN A 68 10.44 15.89 -5.03
CA ASN A 68 10.24 14.80 -4.06
C ASN A 68 9.68 13.52 -4.71
N LYS A 69 9.58 13.49 -6.05
CA LYS A 69 9.03 12.36 -6.81
C LYS A 69 10.11 11.30 -7.01
N HIS A 70 10.31 10.50 -5.97
CA HIS A 70 11.10 9.28 -6.03
C HIS A 70 10.19 8.06 -6.13
N ASP A 71 10.65 7.06 -6.86
CA ASP A 71 10.02 5.74 -6.97
C ASP A 71 8.55 5.74 -7.45
N VAL A 72 8.21 6.68 -8.33
CA VAL A 72 6.85 6.92 -8.82
C VAL A 72 6.24 5.69 -9.51
N LEU A 73 7.01 4.98 -10.34
CA LEU A 73 6.48 3.82 -11.06
C LEU A 73 6.30 2.63 -10.13
N LYS A 74 7.21 2.44 -9.17
CA LYS A 74 7.06 1.39 -8.14
C LYS A 74 5.81 1.65 -7.30
N PHE A 75 5.64 2.89 -6.84
CA PHE A 75 4.46 3.31 -6.08
C PHE A 75 3.15 3.11 -6.87
N ASN A 76 3.12 3.56 -8.12
CA ASN A 76 1.95 3.38 -8.99
C ASN A 76 1.64 1.90 -9.23
N TYR A 77 2.65 1.08 -9.48
CA TYR A 77 2.45 -0.36 -9.68
C TYR A 77 1.88 -1.03 -8.43
N PHE A 78 2.48 -0.76 -7.27
CA PHE A 78 2.03 -1.28 -5.98
C PHE A 78 0.56 -0.91 -5.71
N THR A 79 0.26 0.39 -5.75
CA THR A 79 -1.10 0.90 -5.47
C THR A 79 -2.15 0.35 -6.45
N ASN A 80 -1.81 0.19 -7.74
CA ASN A 80 -2.71 -0.41 -8.71
C ASN A 80 -2.96 -1.91 -8.43
N LYS A 81 -1.94 -2.65 -8.00
CA LYS A 81 -2.09 -4.07 -7.64
C LYS A 81 -2.94 -4.26 -6.40
N VAL A 82 -2.72 -3.46 -5.35
CA VAL A 82 -3.57 -3.43 -4.15
C VAL A 82 -5.00 -3.05 -4.53
N ALA A 83 -5.18 -2.03 -5.38
CA ALA A 83 -6.49 -1.60 -5.85
C ALA A 83 -7.24 -2.71 -6.60
N SER A 84 -6.54 -3.44 -7.46
CA SER A 84 -7.13 -4.58 -8.16
C SER A 84 -7.52 -5.70 -7.20
N TYR A 85 -6.65 -6.05 -6.24
CA TYR A 85 -6.93 -7.12 -5.29
C TYR A 85 -8.17 -6.81 -4.44
N LEU A 86 -8.24 -5.59 -3.89
CA LEU A 86 -9.33 -5.17 -3.00
C LEU A 86 -10.67 -4.97 -3.72
N LYS A 87 -10.69 -4.87 -5.06
CA LYS A 87 -11.95 -4.93 -5.82
C LYS A 87 -12.61 -6.29 -5.74
N ASP A 88 -11.82 -7.35 -5.70
CA ASP A 88 -12.28 -8.73 -5.82
C ASP A 88 -12.35 -9.45 -4.46
N HIS A 89 -11.79 -8.84 -3.41
CA HIS A 89 -11.72 -9.39 -2.05
C HIS A 89 -12.30 -8.37 -1.05
N PRO A 90 -13.57 -8.50 -0.64
CA PRO A 90 -14.18 -7.59 0.32
C PRO A 90 -13.59 -7.78 1.72
N TYR A 91 -13.33 -6.67 2.39
CA TYR A 91 -12.88 -6.56 3.79
C TYR A 91 -13.82 -5.57 4.51
N ASP A 92 -13.89 -5.64 5.83
CA ASP A 92 -14.74 -4.76 6.63
C ASP A 92 -14.08 -3.40 6.90
N ALA A 93 -12.75 -3.36 6.90
CA ALA A 93 -11.97 -2.12 7.05
C ALA A 93 -10.64 -2.20 6.30
N VAL A 94 -10.18 -1.04 5.82
CA VAL A 94 -8.86 -0.88 5.17
C VAL A 94 -8.10 0.23 5.88
N ILE A 95 -6.99 -0.12 6.51
CA ILE A 95 -6.08 0.82 7.17
C ILE A 95 -5.00 1.23 6.17
N PHE A 96 -4.82 2.53 5.96
CA PHE A 96 -3.72 3.06 5.16
C PHE A 96 -2.65 3.64 6.07
N GLU A 97 -1.38 3.34 5.76
CA GLU A 97 -0.24 3.96 6.48
C GLU A 97 -0.27 5.49 6.40
N ASN A 98 -0.68 6.03 5.24
CA ASN A 98 -0.68 7.47 5.00
C ASN A 98 -1.72 7.87 3.94
N GLN A 99 -2.01 9.18 3.90
CA GLN A 99 -2.97 9.77 2.96
C GLN A 99 -2.61 9.55 1.48
N GLN A 100 -1.32 9.41 1.15
CA GLN A 100 -0.89 9.19 -0.23
C GLN A 100 -1.38 7.83 -0.76
N LEU A 101 -1.28 6.77 0.07
CA LEU A 101 -1.83 5.45 -0.26
C LEU A 101 -3.35 5.51 -0.39
N LYS A 102 -4.03 6.07 0.62
CA LYS A 102 -5.49 6.26 0.65
C LYS A 102 -5.98 6.95 -0.63
N ASN A 103 -5.42 8.10 -0.96
CA ASN A 103 -5.84 8.89 -2.12
C ASN A 103 -5.51 8.24 -3.47
N LYS A 104 -4.51 7.36 -3.52
CA LYS A 104 -4.17 6.65 -4.77
C LYS A 104 -5.01 5.40 -4.99
N ILE A 105 -5.36 4.72 -3.90
CA ILE A 105 -5.98 3.41 -3.92
C ILE A 105 -7.52 3.53 -3.84
N LEU A 106 -8.04 4.33 -2.89
CA LEU A 106 -9.48 4.44 -2.61
C LEU A 106 -10.34 4.84 -3.83
N PRO A 107 -9.94 5.80 -4.69
CA PRO A 107 -10.75 6.17 -5.86
C PRO A 107 -10.92 5.03 -6.87
N ASN A 108 -10.00 4.06 -6.84
CA ASN A 108 -10.05 2.89 -7.72
C ASN A 108 -10.88 1.76 -7.12
N PHE A 109 -11.38 1.85 -5.88
CA PHE A 109 -12.21 0.82 -5.28
C PHE A 109 -13.68 0.93 -5.70
N LYS A 110 -14.31 -0.22 -5.94
CA LYS A 110 -15.75 -0.30 -6.23
C LYS A 110 -16.59 -0.06 -4.97
N ASN A 111 -16.10 -0.49 -3.80
CA ASN A 111 -16.81 -0.48 -2.52
C ASN A 111 -16.30 0.61 -1.58
N LYS A 112 -15.81 1.73 -2.12
CA LYS A 112 -15.16 2.83 -1.36
C LYS A 112 -15.96 3.38 -0.17
N ASN A 113 -17.29 3.19 -0.16
CA ASN A 113 -18.19 3.67 0.89
C ASN A 113 -18.39 2.66 2.05
N GLU A 114 -17.85 1.44 1.92
CA GLU A 114 -18.09 0.33 2.86
C GLU A 114 -16.96 0.17 3.89
N TYR A 115 -15.86 0.93 3.75
CA TYR A 115 -14.69 0.80 4.61
C TYR A 115 -14.61 1.90 5.67
N VAL A 116 -14.32 1.51 6.92
CA VAL A 116 -13.79 2.45 7.91
C VAL A 116 -12.35 2.77 7.51
N VAL A 117 -12.09 4.04 7.18
CA VAL A 117 -10.75 4.50 6.81
C VAL A 117 -10.11 5.15 8.03
N GLU A 118 -9.20 4.42 8.66
CA GLU A 118 -8.39 4.92 9.76
C GLU A 118 -7.02 5.36 9.20
N ASP A 119 -6.66 6.62 9.45
CA ASP A 119 -5.32 7.13 9.18
C ASP A 119 -4.49 6.91 10.46
N THR A 120 -3.37 6.20 10.37
CA THR A 120 -2.51 5.92 11.55
C THR A 120 -1.87 7.18 12.14
N MET A 121 -1.98 8.31 11.43
CA MET A 121 -1.50 9.62 11.85
C MET A 121 -2.61 10.66 11.62
N ALA A 122 -3.58 10.69 12.52
CA ALA A 122 -4.31 11.91 12.84
C ALA A 122 -3.59 12.62 14.00
#